data_AF-S6V754-F1
#
_entry.id   AF-S6V754-F1
#
_cell.length_a   1.000
_cell.length_b   1.000
_cell.length_c   1.000
_cell.angle_alpha   90.00
_cell.angle_beta   90.00
_cell.angle_gamma   90.00
#
_symmetry.space_group_name_H-M   'P 1'
#
loop_
_entity.id
_entity.type
_entity.pdbx_description
1 polymer ?
#
loop_
_entity_poly.entity_id
_entity_poly.type
_entity_poly.pdbx_seq_one_letter_code
_entity_poly.pdbx_strand_id
1 'polypeptide(L)'
;RTRLESLLAPGVETDASVRIAAETSLAQVNRKLMIGEVLGQAFSGMSLGSILLLAALGLAITFGLLGVINMAHGEMLMLGAYSTYVVQLMLQRYAPGAIEYYPLIALPVAFFVTAVIGMALERTVIRHLYGRPLETLLATWGISLMLIQAVRLAFGAQNVEVANPQWLSGGIQVLPNLVLP
;
A
#
# COMPACT_ATOMS: atom_id res chain seq x y z
N ARG A 1 30.29 3.87 -10.07
CA ARG A 1 30.69 3.38 -8.72
C ARG A 1 31.68 2.23 -8.84
N THR A 2 31.29 1.07 -9.40
CA THR A 2 32.13 -0.14 -9.48
C THR A 2 33.48 0.06 -10.18
N ARG A 3 33.54 0.84 -11.26
CA ARG A 3 34.80 1.19 -11.95
C ARG A 3 35.72 2.16 -11.18
N LEU A 4 35.19 2.94 -10.24
CA LEU A 4 35.97 3.86 -9.41
C LEU A 4 36.52 3.14 -8.18
N GLU A 5 35.74 2.23 -7.60
CA GLU A 5 36.17 1.34 -6.51
C GLU A 5 37.32 0.42 -6.96
N SER A 6 37.33 -0.04 -8.22
CA SER A 6 38.43 -0.85 -8.76
C SER A 6 39.75 -0.09 -8.93
N LEU A 7 39.70 1.23 -9.19
CA LEU A 7 40.91 2.08 -9.30
C LEU A 7 41.52 2.43 -7.93
N LEU A 8 40.74 2.25 -6.86
CA LEU A 8 41.14 2.48 -5.47
C LEU A 8 41.69 1.23 -4.77
N ALA A 9 41.67 0.07 -5.45
CA ALA A 9 42.21 -1.17 -4.90
C ALA A 9 43.75 -1.12 -4.76
N PRO A 10 44.33 -1.62 -3.66
CA PRO A 10 45.76 -1.52 -3.41
C PRO A 10 46.55 -2.27 -4.49
N GLY A 11 47.35 -1.52 -5.26
CA GLY A 11 48.24 -2.05 -6.30
C GLY A 11 47.80 -1.88 -7.75
N VAL A 12 46.65 -1.26 -8.04
CA VAL A 12 46.16 -1.05 -9.42
C VAL A 12 46.67 0.26 -10.02
N GLU A 13 46.60 1.37 -9.28
CA GLU A 13 46.96 2.70 -9.79
C GLU A 13 48.03 3.37 -8.89
N THR A 14 49.25 3.53 -9.41
CA THR A 14 50.40 4.09 -8.67
C THR A 14 50.42 5.61 -8.61
N ASP A 15 49.69 6.30 -9.49
CA ASP A 15 49.69 7.76 -9.59
C ASP A 15 48.81 8.40 -8.49
N ALA A 16 49.43 9.23 -7.65
CA ALA A 16 48.76 9.89 -6.53
C ALA A 16 47.66 10.86 -7.00
N SER A 17 47.83 11.49 -8.16
CA SER A 17 46.88 12.45 -8.71
C SER A 17 45.57 11.79 -9.16
N VAL A 18 45.67 10.63 -9.81
CA VAL A 18 44.53 9.85 -10.32
C VAL A 18 43.72 9.25 -9.17
N ARG A 19 44.39 8.77 -8.12
CA ARG A 19 43.73 8.25 -6.91
C ARG A 19 42.94 9.33 -6.16
N ILE A 20 43.49 10.53 -5.99
CA ILE A 20 42.78 11.66 -5.36
C ILE A 20 41.57 12.10 -6.20
N ALA A 21 41.72 12.14 -7.53
CA ALA A 21 40.61 12.45 -8.43
C ALA A 21 39.51 11.37 -8.41
N ALA A 22 39.89 10.09 -8.31
CA ALA A 22 38.97 8.96 -8.17
C ALA A 22 38.22 8.97 -6.83
N GLU A 23 38.90 9.24 -5.71
CA GLU A 23 38.28 9.41 -4.39
C GLU A 23 37.26 10.55 -4.37
N THR A 24 37.64 11.71 -4.92
CA THR A 24 36.77 12.89 -5.00
C THR A 24 35.53 12.59 -5.86
N SER A 25 35.71 11.92 -6.99
CA SER A 25 34.61 11.53 -7.88
C SER A 25 33.70 10.48 -7.24
N LEU A 26 34.26 9.50 -6.52
CA LEU A 26 33.51 8.49 -5.79
C LEU A 26 32.69 9.12 -4.67
N ALA A 27 33.28 10.05 -3.90
CA ALA A 27 32.58 10.79 -2.86
C ALA A 27 31.42 11.63 -3.42
N GLN A 28 31.58 12.26 -4.59
CA GLN A 28 30.50 13.00 -5.26
C GLN A 28 29.36 12.08 -5.72
N VAL A 29 29.69 10.91 -6.28
CA VAL A 29 28.68 9.92 -6.71
C VAL A 29 27.93 9.37 -5.50
N ASN A 30 28.63 8.97 -4.43
CA ASN A 30 28.00 8.47 -3.20
C ASN A 30 27.10 9.51 -2.55
N ARG A 31 27.51 10.79 -2.53
CA ARG A 31 26.66 11.88 -2.01
C ARG A 31 25.38 12.04 -2.83
N LYS A 32 25.46 12.00 -4.17
CA LYS A 32 24.27 12.07 -5.02
C LYS A 32 23.34 10.86 -4.83
N LEU A 33 23.90 9.66 -4.72
CA LEU A 33 23.13 8.44 -4.47
C LEU A 33 22.44 8.48 -3.11
N MET A 34 23.16 8.87 -2.05
CA MET A 34 22.62 9.01 -0.70
C MET A 34 21.47 10.03 -0.64
N ILE A 35 21.62 11.19 -1.30
CA ILE A 35 20.53 12.18 -1.39
C ILE A 35 19.33 11.58 -2.13
N GLY A 36 19.55 10.86 -3.22
CA GLY A 36 18.50 10.16 -3.96
C GLY A 36 17.76 9.13 -3.10
N GLU A 37 18.49 8.29 -2.35
CA GLU A 37 17.91 7.29 -1.44
C GLU A 37 17.12 7.94 -0.31
N VAL A 38 17.66 8.98 0.33
CA VAL A 38 16.97 9.70 1.42
C VAL A 38 15.68 10.35 0.89
N LEU A 39 15.72 10.99 -0.28
CA LEU A 39 14.53 11.58 -0.89
C LEU A 39 13.50 10.50 -1.27
N GLY A 40 13.93 9.37 -1.84
CA GLY A 40 13.05 8.27 -2.20
C GLY A 40 12.41 7.58 -1.00
N GLN A 41 13.18 7.40 0.08
CA GLN A 41 12.68 6.85 1.33
C GLN A 41 11.72 7.81 2.02
N ALA A 42 12.03 9.12 2.03
CA ALA A 42 11.13 10.14 2.57
C ALA A 42 9.80 10.19 1.81
N PHE A 43 9.85 10.13 0.47
CA PHE A 43 8.65 10.08 -0.36
C PHE A 43 7.83 8.81 -0.14
N SER A 44 8.46 7.64 -0.14
CA SER A 44 7.80 6.36 0.14
C SER A 44 7.17 6.34 1.54
N GLY A 45 7.88 6.89 2.54
CA GLY A 45 7.39 7.04 3.91
C GLY A 45 6.19 7.98 4.00
N MET A 46 6.22 9.11 3.30
CA MET A 46 5.08 10.04 3.23
C MET A 46 3.88 9.42 2.52
N SER A 47 4.10 8.68 1.43
CA SER A 47 3.07 7.97 0.68
C SER A 47 2.37 6.92 1.56
N LEU A 48 3.12 5.99 2.16
CA LEU A 48 2.57 5.00 3.10
C LEU A 48 1.93 5.65 4.32
N GLY A 49 2.56 6.69 4.86
CA GLY A 49 2.03 7.46 5.98
C GLY A 49 0.67 8.09 5.67
N SER A 50 0.48 8.62 4.45
CA SER A 50 -0.79 9.19 4.02
C SER A 50 -1.91 8.16 3.94
N ILE A 51 -1.60 6.94 3.46
CA ILE A 51 -2.55 5.83 3.39
C ILE A 51 -2.97 5.41 4.80
N LEU A 52 -2.00 5.26 5.71
CA LEU A 52 -2.27 4.94 7.12
C LEU A 52 -3.05 6.05 7.82
N LEU A 53 -2.75 7.32 7.52
CA LEU A 53 -3.48 8.47 8.04
C LEU A 53 -4.94 8.47 7.58
N LEU A 54 -5.19 8.22 6.29
CA LEU A 54 -6.55 8.10 5.75
C LEU A 54 -7.31 6.94 6.40
N ALA A 55 -6.65 5.78 6.59
CA ALA A 55 -7.25 4.64 7.28
C ALA A 55 -7.63 4.96 8.74
N ALA A 56 -6.74 5.66 9.45
CA ALA A 56 -6.95 6.11 10.83
C ALA A 56 -8.04 7.19 10.93
N LEU A 57 -8.10 8.13 9.99
CA LEU A 57 -9.18 9.12 9.91
C LEU A 57 -10.54 8.45 9.70
N GLY A 58 -10.62 7.40 8.88
CA GLY A 58 -11.82 6.59 8.73
C GLY A 58 -12.29 5.97 10.05
N LEU A 59 -11.36 5.44 10.84
CA LEU A 59 -11.64 4.91 12.18
C LEU A 59 -12.10 6.01 13.15
N ALA A 60 -11.47 7.17 13.12
CA ALA A 60 -11.81 8.31 13.96
C ALA A 60 -13.24 8.83 13.69
N ILE A 61 -13.65 8.88 12.42
CA ILE A 61 -14.99 9.32 12.03
C ILE A 61 -16.05 8.30 12.46
N THR A 62 -15.82 7.00 12.25
CA THR A 62 -16.80 5.96 12.62
C THR A 62 -16.98 5.86 14.13
N PHE A 63 -15.89 5.91 14.91
CA PHE A 63 -15.97 5.96 16.37
C PHE A 63 -16.59 7.25 16.89
N GLY A 64 -16.25 8.40 16.28
CA GLY A 64 -16.76 9.70 16.68
C GLY A 64 -18.28 9.84 16.53
N LEU A 65 -18.87 9.18 15.54
CA LEU A 65 -20.32 9.22 15.30
C LEU A 65 -21.11 8.19 16.10
N LEU A 66 -20.59 6.97 16.25
CA LEU A 66 -21.33 5.86 16.87
C LEU A 66 -21.14 5.81 18.39
N GLY A 67 -20.06 6.39 18.94
CA GLY A 67 -19.76 6.31 20.36
C GLY A 67 -19.41 4.90 20.86
N VAL A 68 -19.17 3.95 19.94
CA VAL A 68 -18.80 2.56 20.22
C VAL A 68 -17.59 2.15 19.41
N ILE A 69 -16.76 1.28 20.00
CA ILE A 69 -15.54 0.77 19.38
C ILE A 69 -15.90 -0.41 18.46
N ASN A 70 -15.83 -0.17 17.15
CA ASN A 70 -15.88 -1.18 16.08
C ASN A 70 -14.48 -1.74 15.76
N MET A 71 -14.21 -2.98 16.16
CA MET A 71 -12.97 -3.68 15.83
C MET A 71 -12.91 -4.21 14.38
N ALA A 72 -14.05 -4.31 13.68
CA ALA A 72 -14.15 -4.86 12.33
C ALA A 72 -13.77 -3.85 11.21
N HIS A 73 -13.26 -2.67 11.58
CA HIS A 73 -12.92 -1.60 10.63
C HIS A 73 -11.82 -2.01 9.65
N GLY A 74 -10.79 -2.71 10.13
CA GLY A 74 -9.67 -3.16 9.29
C GLY A 74 -10.14 -4.14 8.21
N GLU A 75 -11.14 -4.93 8.52
CA GLU A 75 -11.74 -5.93 7.65
C GLU A 75 -12.61 -5.28 6.57
N MET A 76 -13.19 -4.11 6.85
CA MET A 76 -13.85 -3.31 5.80
C MET A 76 -12.85 -2.77 4.78
N LEU A 77 -11.66 -2.35 5.22
CA LEU A 77 -10.57 -1.98 4.31
C LEU A 77 -10.09 -3.19 3.49
N MET A 78 -9.96 -4.35 4.15
CA MET A 78 -9.63 -5.61 3.48
C MET A 78 -10.66 -5.94 2.39
N LEU A 79 -11.96 -5.89 2.69
CA LEU A 79 -13.02 -6.15 1.69
C LEU A 79 -12.94 -5.20 0.49
N GLY A 80 -12.60 -3.93 0.72
CA GLY A 80 -12.36 -2.98 -0.37
C GLY A 80 -11.22 -3.42 -1.27
N ALA A 81 -10.07 -3.80 -0.70
CA ALA A 81 -8.91 -4.30 -1.45
C ALA A 81 -9.19 -5.61 -2.20
N TYR A 82 -9.93 -6.55 -1.60
CA TYR A 82 -10.33 -7.77 -2.31
C TYR A 82 -11.34 -7.50 -3.41
N SER A 83 -12.20 -6.49 -3.26
CA SER A 83 -13.12 -6.06 -4.32
C SER A 83 -12.36 -5.51 -5.52
N THR A 84 -11.31 -4.71 -5.31
CA THR A 84 -10.47 -4.21 -6.41
C THR A 84 -9.72 -5.36 -7.11
N TYR A 85 -9.22 -6.33 -6.35
CA TYR A 85 -8.60 -7.54 -6.90
C TYR A 85 -9.58 -8.36 -7.76
N VAL A 86 -10.82 -8.55 -7.29
CA VAL A 86 -11.84 -9.26 -8.07
C VAL A 86 -12.16 -8.51 -9.37
N VAL A 87 -12.31 -7.18 -9.32
CA VAL A 87 -12.54 -6.36 -10.52
C VAL A 87 -11.37 -6.50 -11.50
N GLN A 88 -10.13 -6.45 -11.02
CA GLN A 88 -8.95 -6.69 -11.86
C GLN A 88 -9.02 -8.06 -12.54
N LEU A 89 -9.30 -9.13 -11.78
CA LEU A 89 -9.39 -10.49 -12.32
C LEU A 89 -10.52 -10.62 -13.36
N MET A 90 -11.66 -9.98 -13.12
CA MET A 90 -12.78 -9.97 -14.05
C MET A 90 -12.43 -9.24 -15.34
N LEU A 91 -11.79 -8.06 -15.27
CA LEU A 91 -11.34 -7.34 -16.45
C LEU A 91 -10.28 -8.11 -17.22
N GLN A 92 -9.32 -8.75 -16.54
CA GLN A 92 -8.33 -9.62 -17.19
C GLN A 92 -8.98 -10.76 -17.99
N ARG A 93 -10.06 -11.35 -17.47
CA ARG A 93 -10.75 -12.47 -18.12
C ARG A 93 -11.69 -12.05 -19.25
N TYR A 94 -12.46 -10.98 -19.06
CA TYR A 94 -13.54 -10.60 -19.98
C TYR A 94 -13.18 -9.46 -20.94
N ALA A 95 -12.24 -8.59 -20.57
CA ALA A 95 -11.86 -7.41 -21.34
C ALA A 95 -10.38 -7.06 -21.14
N PRO A 96 -9.44 -7.89 -21.64
CA PRO A 96 -8.01 -7.69 -21.42
C PRO A 96 -7.49 -6.34 -21.95
N GLY A 97 -8.14 -5.77 -22.99
CA GLY A 97 -7.82 -4.44 -23.51
C GLY A 97 -8.26 -3.27 -22.61
N ALA A 98 -9.15 -3.50 -21.63
CA ALA A 98 -9.63 -2.48 -20.71
C ALA A 98 -8.91 -2.50 -19.35
N ILE A 99 -7.85 -3.31 -19.21
CA ILE A 99 -7.12 -3.44 -17.95
C ILE A 99 -6.58 -2.10 -17.46
N GLU A 100 -6.21 -1.20 -18.37
CA GLU A 100 -5.73 0.13 -17.98
C GLU A 100 -6.79 0.94 -17.22
N TYR A 101 -8.07 0.72 -17.49
CA TYR A 101 -9.17 1.44 -16.83
C TYR A 101 -9.70 0.72 -15.59
N TYR A 102 -9.09 -0.39 -15.15
CA TYR A 102 -9.60 -1.14 -14.01
C TYR A 102 -9.68 -0.31 -12.73
N PRO A 103 -8.73 0.59 -12.37
CA PRO A 103 -8.82 1.33 -11.10
C PRO A 103 -10.05 2.25 -11.04
N LEU A 104 -10.45 2.82 -12.18
CA LEU A 104 -11.62 3.70 -12.29
C LEU A 104 -12.94 2.95 -12.04
N ILE A 105 -12.99 1.68 -12.43
CA ILE A 105 -14.14 0.80 -12.20
C ILE A 105 -14.07 0.16 -10.80
N ALA A 106 -12.86 -0.18 -10.36
CA ALA A 106 -12.62 -0.83 -9.08
C ALA A 106 -12.97 0.07 -7.89
N LEU A 107 -12.70 1.38 -8.00
CA LEU A 107 -13.00 2.35 -6.94
C LEU A 107 -14.51 2.40 -6.57
N PRO A 108 -15.45 2.65 -7.49
CA PRO A 108 -16.88 2.67 -7.16
C PRO A 108 -17.39 1.28 -6.74
N VAL A 109 -16.87 0.21 -7.34
CA VAL A 109 -17.26 -1.17 -6.96
C VAL A 109 -16.82 -1.48 -5.54
N ALA A 110 -15.57 -1.19 -5.18
CA ALA A 110 -15.06 -1.40 -3.83
C ALA A 110 -15.87 -0.60 -2.79
N PHE A 111 -16.18 0.67 -3.09
CA PHE A 111 -17.02 1.49 -2.22
C PHE A 111 -18.42 0.87 -2.04
N PHE A 112 -19.06 0.44 -3.13
CA PHE A 112 -20.40 -0.12 -3.08
C PHE A 112 -20.44 -1.47 -2.34
N VAL A 113 -19.49 -2.37 -2.61
CA VAL A 113 -19.39 -3.67 -1.94
C VAL A 113 -19.17 -3.49 -0.44
N THR A 114 -18.21 -2.65 -0.05
CA THR A 114 -17.94 -2.36 1.37
C THR A 114 -19.12 -1.68 2.04
N ALA A 115 -19.82 -0.76 1.36
CA ALA A 115 -21.01 -0.10 1.88
C ALA A 115 -22.18 -1.09 2.10
N VAL A 116 -22.42 -2.00 1.15
CA VAL A 116 -23.47 -3.01 1.27
C VAL A 116 -23.17 -3.97 2.43
N ILE A 117 -21.93 -4.45 2.54
CA ILE A 117 -21.54 -5.34 3.64
C ILE A 117 -21.61 -4.62 4.99
N GLY A 118 -21.12 -3.38 5.07
CA GLY A 118 -21.23 -2.55 6.27
C GLY A 118 -22.67 -2.31 6.68
N MET A 119 -23.54 -1.98 5.73
CA MET A 119 -24.96 -1.77 5.98
C MET A 119 -25.67 -3.05 6.42
N ALA A 120 -25.28 -4.21 5.87
CA ALA A 120 -25.78 -5.50 6.32
C ALA A 120 -25.37 -5.75 7.78
N LEU A 121 -24.09 -5.62 8.12
CA LEU A 121 -23.57 -5.80 9.48
C LEU A 121 -24.23 -4.83 10.48
N GLU A 122 -24.40 -3.58 10.07
CA GLU A 122 -25.08 -2.55 10.87
C GLU A 122 -26.52 -2.97 11.20
N ARG A 123 -27.29 -3.37 10.19
CA ARG A 123 -28.70 -3.75 10.39
C ARG A 123 -28.87 -5.07 11.14
N THR A 124 -27.99 -6.05 10.92
CA THR A 124 -28.16 -7.39 11.48
C THR A 124 -27.59 -7.50 12.88
N VAL A 125 -26.42 -6.92 13.16
CA VAL A 125 -25.73 -7.10 14.43
C VAL A 125 -25.67 -5.80 15.22
N ILE A 126 -25.02 -4.77 14.69
CA ILE A 126 -24.64 -3.58 15.47
C ILE A 126 -25.89 -2.87 16.02
N ARG A 127 -26.94 -2.74 15.21
CA ARG A 127 -28.19 -2.09 15.62
C ARG A 127 -28.86 -2.75 16.83
N HIS A 128 -28.73 -4.07 16.98
CA HIS A 128 -29.33 -4.82 18.08
C HIS A 128 -28.54 -4.70 19.39
N LEU A 129 -27.26 -4.31 19.30
CA LEU A 129 -26.33 -4.24 20.44
C LEU A 129 -26.06 -2.78 20.88
N TYR A 130 -26.76 -1.80 20.32
CA TYR A 130 -26.64 -0.41 20.76
C TYR A 130 -26.96 -0.25 22.25
N GLY A 131 -26.14 0.55 22.93
CA GLY A 131 -26.24 0.80 24.37
C GLY A 131 -25.46 -0.17 25.26
N ARG A 132 -24.75 -1.16 24.67
CA ARG A 132 -23.95 -2.15 25.42
C ARG A 132 -22.50 -2.24 24.89
N PRO A 133 -21.61 -1.31 25.29
CA PRO A 133 -20.29 -1.14 24.68
C PRO A 133 -19.41 -2.40 24.65
N LEU A 134 -19.43 -3.20 25.73
CA LEU A 134 -18.66 -4.44 25.83
C LEU A 134 -19.19 -5.52 24.87
N GLU A 135 -20.50 -5.62 24.71
CA GLU A 135 -21.12 -6.60 23.81
C GLU A 135 -20.83 -6.24 22.35
N THR A 136 -20.89 -4.95 21.99
CA THR A 136 -20.53 -4.48 20.65
C THR A 136 -19.06 -4.75 20.33
N LEU A 137 -18.16 -4.54 21.28
CA LEU A 137 -16.74 -4.86 21.14
C LEU A 137 -16.52 -6.36 20.85
N LEU A 138 -17.13 -7.24 21.64
CA LEU A 138 -17.02 -8.69 21.44
C LEU A 138 -17.66 -9.15 20.13
N ALA A 139 -18.80 -8.58 19.76
CA ALA A 139 -19.48 -8.89 18.52
C ALA A 139 -18.68 -8.45 17.29
N THR A 140 -18.13 -7.23 17.30
CA THR A 140 -17.31 -6.73 16.19
C THR A 140 -15.98 -7.48 16.07
N TRP A 141 -15.40 -7.92 17.18
CA TRP A 141 -14.25 -8.83 17.16
C TRP A 141 -14.59 -10.19 16.54
N GLY A 142 -15.72 -10.79 16.93
CA GLY A 142 -16.20 -12.04 16.34
C GLY A 142 -16.47 -11.93 14.84
N ILE A 143 -17.12 -10.83 14.42
CA ILE A 143 -17.35 -10.51 13.01
C ILE A 143 -16.04 -10.36 12.25
N SER A 144 -15.05 -9.66 12.83
CA SER A 144 -13.71 -9.52 12.26
C SER A 144 -13.10 -10.91 11.96
N LEU A 145 -13.10 -11.81 12.94
CA LEU A 145 -12.59 -13.18 12.74
C LEU A 145 -13.36 -13.94 11.65
N MET A 146 -14.69 -13.83 11.62
CA MET A 146 -15.52 -14.46 10.59
C MET A 146 -15.17 -13.92 9.19
N LEU A 147 -15.01 -12.60 9.04
CA LEU A 147 -14.66 -11.95 7.79
C LEU A 147 -13.27 -12.36 7.30
N ILE A 148 -12.28 -12.35 8.19
CA ILE A 148 -10.92 -12.80 7.88
C ILE A 148 -10.95 -14.25 7.40
N GLN A 149 -11.67 -15.12 8.09
CA GLN A 149 -11.75 -16.53 7.72
C GLN A 149 -12.55 -16.74 6.42
N ALA A 150 -13.62 -15.99 6.18
CA ALA A 150 -14.38 -16.04 4.94
C ALA A 150 -13.51 -15.64 3.72
N VAL A 151 -12.76 -14.55 3.84
CA VAL A 151 -11.83 -14.10 2.79
C VAL A 151 -10.71 -15.14 2.59
N ARG A 152 -10.14 -15.67 3.66
CA ARG A 152 -9.11 -16.72 3.60
C ARG A 152 -9.62 -17.99 2.89
N LEU A 153 -10.87 -18.38 3.11
CA LEU A 153 -11.48 -19.53 2.43
C LEU A 153 -11.73 -19.25 0.95
N ALA A 154 -12.11 -18.02 0.59
CA ALA A 154 -12.41 -17.64 -0.79
C ALA A 154 -11.17 -17.40 -1.66
N PHE A 155 -10.13 -16.76 -1.10
CA PHE A 155 -8.95 -16.30 -1.87
C PHE A 155 -7.65 -17.01 -1.48
N GLY A 156 -7.65 -17.78 -0.40
CA GLY A 156 -6.46 -18.40 0.17
C GLY A 156 -5.79 -17.54 1.24
N ALA A 157 -4.74 -18.09 1.84
CA ALA A 157 -3.99 -17.44 2.92
C ALA A 157 -2.92 -16.45 2.42
N GLN A 158 -2.64 -16.43 1.12
CA GLN A 158 -1.61 -15.59 0.52
C GLN A 158 -2.15 -14.20 0.20
N ASN A 159 -1.30 -13.19 0.35
CA ASN A 159 -1.62 -11.83 -0.06
C ASN A 159 -1.82 -11.81 -1.58
N VAL A 160 -2.97 -11.29 -2.02
CA VAL A 160 -3.25 -11.07 -3.44
C VAL A 160 -2.66 -9.73 -3.87
N GLU A 161 -1.94 -9.73 -4.99
CA GLU A 161 -1.39 -8.50 -5.55
C GLU A 161 -2.35 -7.89 -6.58
N VAL A 162 -2.58 -6.60 -6.42
CA VAL A 162 -3.30 -5.78 -7.39
C VAL A 162 -2.24 -5.14 -8.29
N ALA A 163 -2.23 -5.49 -9.56
CA ALA A 163 -1.21 -5.07 -10.51
C ALA A 163 -1.47 -3.64 -10.98
N ASN A 164 -0.49 -2.75 -10.86
CA ASN A 164 -0.62 -1.37 -11.30
C ASN A 164 -0.70 -1.29 -12.83
N PRO A 165 -1.67 -0.57 -13.41
CA PRO A 165 -1.74 -0.38 -14.85
C PRO A 165 -0.57 0.48 -15.34
N GLN A 166 -0.23 0.38 -16.63
CA GLN A 166 1.02 0.95 -17.16
C GLN A 166 1.16 2.47 -16.96
N TRP A 167 0.05 3.23 -16.93
CA TRP A 167 0.04 4.66 -16.64
C TRP A 167 0.26 5.02 -15.16
N LEU A 168 -0.02 4.10 -14.23
CA LEU A 168 0.35 4.21 -12.80
C LEU A 168 1.74 3.64 -12.51
N SER A 169 2.27 2.82 -13.42
CA SER A 169 3.62 2.25 -13.35
C SER A 169 4.68 3.18 -13.99
N GLY A 170 4.25 4.27 -14.62
CA GLY A 170 5.10 5.25 -15.29
C GLY A 170 5.82 6.15 -14.30
N GLY A 171 6.87 5.64 -13.65
CA GLY A 171 7.69 6.45 -12.77
C GLY A 171 8.68 7.34 -13.52
N ILE A 172 8.68 8.64 -13.22
CA ILE A 172 9.70 9.56 -13.73
C ILE A 172 11.03 9.23 -13.03
N GLN A 173 12.00 8.77 -13.79
CA GLN A 173 13.34 8.46 -13.30
C GLN A 173 14.12 9.77 -13.13
N VAL A 174 13.99 10.39 -11.94
CA VAL A 174 14.61 11.70 -11.62
C VAL A 174 16.11 11.54 -11.37
N LEU A 175 16.53 10.42 -10.77
CA LEU A 175 17.94 10.02 -10.62
C LEU A 175 18.13 8.56 -11.08
N PRO A 176 19.38 8.12 -11.37
CA PRO A 176 19.69 6.72 -11.70
C PRO A 176 19.23 5.70 -10.64
N ASN A 177 18.98 6.15 -9.41
CA ASN A 177 18.50 5.35 -8.28
C ASN A 177 17.17 5.86 -7.69
N LEU A 178 16.51 6.83 -8.33
CA LEU A 178 15.24 7.39 -7.84
C LEU A 178 14.21 7.38 -8.98
N VAL A 179 13.33 6.40 -8.93
CA VAL A 179 12.12 6.33 -9.76
C VAL A 179 10.97 6.76 -8.85
N LEU A 180 10.40 7.95 -9.13
CA LEU A 180 9.18 8.41 -8.45
C LEU A 180 7.99 7.98 -9.31
N PRO A 181 6.96 7.33 -8.75
CA PRO A 181 5.74 7.00 -9.49
C PRO A 181 4.99 8.24 -9.99
#